data_AF-A0A0G4MXL4-F1
#
_entry.id   AF-A0A0G4MXL4-F1
#
_cell.length_a   1.000
_cell.length_b   1.000
_cell.length_c   1.000
_cell.angle_alpha   90.00
_cell.angle_beta   90.00
_cell.angle_gamma   90.00
#
_symmetry.space_group_name_H-M   'P 1'
#
loop_
_entity.id
_entity.type
_entity.pdbx_description
1 polymer ?
#
loop_
_entity_poly.entity_id
_entity_poly.type
_entity_poly.pdbx_seq_one_letter_code
_entity_poly.pdbx_strand_id
1 'polypeptide(L)'
;MNGSLKNGSTNGSHRNGSSKNGSATHHEEKLLLSRKRVAEAIAEQPWPKKPRILEKTDVSRWRLNDEDGRHRWVYVEDNQALKDWPQSYAEKYYLGLPLGLPDLPPPESPLDAATNGLTFFEKLQLDPGEWGCECGGPMFLLPGIVITWYVTKTPISTFHATEIKNYLFARADPELGGWGLHIEGESTAFGCTLSYTALRLLGVDAEDPIMVKARARLHQLGGATSSPHWAKWWLAVLGVASWDLVNPVPPELWLVPDWEIKVFCDRAVKWITSNQTAEGGWYGSWGICFTYAAMFALESLAGVGDVYETSAPSRKGCDFLVGKQRFDGGWSESYKACETMKWVEHQSGSLVVQTAWAALALMEAKYPDVGPIKRAIRFIMSRQQSNGEWLAESIECVFNKSCMITYPNYKSIFPIKALGLFAKKYPDEVINLEEED
;
A
#
# COMPACT_ATOMS: atom_id res chain seq x y z
N MET A 1 -45.62 17.85 -57.25
CA MET A 1 -46.83 17.08 -56.90
C MET A 1 -47.02 17.25 -55.40
N ASN A 2 -47.48 18.41 -54.92
CA ASN A 2 -48.89 18.76 -54.71
C ASN A 2 -49.76 17.63 -54.14
N GLY A 3 -50.08 17.75 -52.86
CA GLY A 3 -51.12 17.04 -52.15
C GLY A 3 -51.51 17.81 -50.89
N SER A 4 -52.36 18.82 -51.04
CA SER A 4 -52.92 19.67 -49.99
C SER A 4 -54.39 19.34 -49.80
N LEU A 5 -54.84 19.11 -48.56
CA LEU A 5 -56.23 19.31 -48.08
C LEU A 5 -56.13 19.71 -46.58
N LYS A 6 -56.22 20.99 -46.23
CA LYS A 6 -57.41 21.86 -45.99
C LYS A 6 -58.03 21.76 -44.57
N ASN A 7 -57.76 22.86 -43.85
CA ASN A 7 -58.35 23.53 -42.68
C ASN A 7 -59.80 23.25 -42.20
N GLY A 8 -59.94 23.45 -40.87
CA GLY A 8 -61.12 23.94 -40.12
C GLY A 8 -61.08 23.34 -38.70
N SER A 9 -60.97 24.05 -37.57
CA SER A 9 -61.61 25.30 -37.13
C SER A 9 -60.85 25.91 -35.93
N THR A 10 -61.02 27.22 -35.79
CA THR A 10 -60.43 28.19 -34.86
C THR A 10 -61.02 28.20 -33.44
N ASN A 11 -60.16 28.60 -32.48
CA ASN A 11 -60.35 29.40 -31.25
C ASN A 11 -59.41 28.82 -30.17
N GLY A 12 -58.47 29.50 -29.53
CA GLY A 12 -58.24 30.92 -29.29
C GLY A 12 -57.79 31.05 -27.83
N SER A 13 -56.55 31.45 -27.58
CA SER A 13 -56.13 32.38 -26.50
C SER A 13 -54.65 32.23 -26.16
N HIS A 14 -53.98 33.38 -26.17
CA HIS A 14 -52.61 33.59 -25.71
C HIS A 14 -52.38 33.14 -24.27
N ARG A 15 -51.18 32.61 -23.99
CA ARG A 15 -50.44 32.92 -22.75
C ARG A 15 -48.93 32.69 -22.90
N ASN A 16 -48.19 33.73 -22.53
CA ASN A 16 -46.74 33.79 -22.38
C ASN A 16 -46.16 32.60 -21.60
N GLY A 17 -45.06 32.03 -22.10
CA GLY A 17 -44.19 31.14 -21.36
C GLY A 17 -42.87 31.84 -21.02
N SER A 18 -42.82 32.48 -19.84
CA SER A 18 -41.56 32.89 -19.23
C SER A 18 -40.80 31.67 -18.69
N SER A 19 -39.47 31.72 -18.80
CA SER A 19 -38.48 30.93 -18.07
C SER A 19 -39.00 30.24 -16.80
N LYS A 20 -38.94 28.91 -16.77
CA LYS A 20 -39.03 28.13 -15.53
C LYS A 20 -37.63 27.67 -15.15
N ASN A 21 -37.10 28.30 -14.10
CA ASN A 21 -36.09 27.71 -13.23
C ASN A 21 -36.58 26.32 -12.80
N GLY A 22 -35.76 25.29 -13.00
CA GLY A 22 -36.04 23.94 -12.52
C GLY A 22 -36.13 23.94 -10.99
N SER A 23 -37.32 23.65 -10.45
CA SER A 23 -37.48 23.36 -9.03
C SER A 23 -36.92 21.97 -8.74
N ALA A 24 -36.05 21.86 -7.74
CA ALA A 24 -35.59 20.57 -7.23
C ALA A 24 -36.79 19.68 -6.87
N THR A 25 -36.67 18.38 -7.11
CA THR A 25 -37.74 17.44 -6.79
C THR A 25 -37.91 17.33 -5.27
N HIS A 26 -39.13 17.02 -4.80
CA HIS A 26 -39.45 16.90 -3.36
C HIS A 26 -38.52 15.91 -2.61
N HIS A 27 -37.91 14.95 -3.32
CA HIS A 27 -36.91 14.02 -2.77
C HIS A 27 -35.54 14.70 -2.57
N GLU A 28 -35.08 15.49 -3.54
CA GLU A 28 -33.83 16.26 -3.45
C GLU A 28 -33.89 17.33 -2.36
N GLU A 29 -35.02 18.04 -2.23
CA GLU A 29 -35.23 19.01 -1.15
C GLU A 29 -35.12 18.32 0.23
N LYS A 30 -35.73 17.14 0.39
CA LYS A 30 -35.69 16.38 1.65
C LYS A 30 -34.26 15.92 1.99
N LEU A 31 -33.46 15.57 0.98
CA LEU A 31 -32.05 15.18 1.13
C LEU A 31 -31.14 16.37 1.44
N LEU A 32 -31.40 17.54 0.84
CA LEU A 32 -30.70 18.79 1.15
C LEU A 32 -31.01 19.25 2.59
N LEU A 33 -32.28 19.19 2.98
CA LEU A 33 -32.72 19.46 4.36
C LEU A 33 -32.09 18.49 5.37
N SER A 34 -31.88 17.22 5.01
CA SER A 34 -31.22 16.26 5.92
C SER A 34 -29.72 16.55 6.08
N ARG A 35 -29.01 16.88 4.98
CA ARG A 35 -27.58 17.24 5.02
C ARG A 35 -27.32 18.52 5.82
N LYS A 36 -28.15 19.55 5.65
CA LYS A 36 -28.05 20.81 6.41
C LYS A 36 -28.22 20.58 7.91
N ARG A 37 -29.21 19.76 8.30
CA ARG A 37 -29.43 19.38 9.71
C ARG A 37 -28.24 18.63 10.32
N VAL A 38 -27.59 17.75 9.56
CA VAL A 38 -26.37 17.05 10.04
C VAL A 38 -25.22 18.04 10.28
N ALA A 39 -25.01 18.98 9.36
CA ALA A 39 -23.96 19.99 9.51
C ALA A 39 -24.20 20.91 10.72
N GLU A 40 -25.45 21.36 10.92
CA GLU A 40 -25.87 22.15 12.08
C GLU A 40 -25.67 21.36 13.39
N ALA A 41 -26.06 20.09 13.42
CA ALA A 41 -25.87 19.23 14.59
C ALA A 41 -24.39 19.04 14.97
N ILE A 42 -23.50 18.87 13.99
CA ILE A 42 -22.05 18.81 14.24
C ILE A 42 -21.54 20.17 14.74
N ALA A 43 -22.01 21.29 14.17
CA ALA A 43 -21.60 22.62 14.59
C ALA A 43 -21.95 22.91 16.06
N GLU A 44 -23.13 22.49 16.51
CA GLU A 44 -23.64 22.67 17.88
C GLU A 44 -23.02 21.69 18.91
N GLN A 45 -22.48 20.55 18.47
CA GLN A 45 -21.85 19.59 19.36
C GLN A 45 -20.64 20.19 20.11
N PRO A 46 -20.49 19.99 21.43
CA PRO A 46 -19.29 20.43 22.12
C PRO A 46 -18.04 19.69 21.61
N TRP A 47 -16.89 20.34 21.67
CA TRP A 47 -15.63 19.69 21.32
C TRP A 47 -15.34 18.54 22.30
N PRO A 48 -14.93 17.35 21.79
CA PRO A 48 -14.52 16.25 22.67
C PRO A 48 -13.30 16.66 23.51
N LYS A 49 -13.15 16.02 24.68
CA LYS A 49 -11.92 16.17 25.47
C LYS A 49 -10.74 15.72 24.63
N LYS A 50 -9.66 16.51 24.64
CA LYS A 50 -8.41 16.13 23.98
C LYS A 50 -7.90 14.82 24.59
N PRO A 51 -7.44 13.86 23.78
CA PRO A 51 -6.83 12.65 24.30
C PRO A 51 -5.59 13.01 25.11
N ARG A 52 -5.31 12.21 26.14
CA ARG A 52 -4.02 12.29 26.83
C ARG A 52 -3.00 11.53 26.00
N ILE A 53 -1.83 12.10 25.75
CA ILE A 53 -0.72 11.35 25.16
C ILE A 53 0.05 10.69 26.30
N LEU A 54 0.10 9.37 26.28
CA LEU A 54 0.92 8.59 27.20
C LEU A 54 2.33 8.46 26.64
N GLU A 55 3.29 8.09 27.49
CA GLU A 55 4.63 7.75 27.02
C GLU A 55 4.64 6.46 26.21
N LYS A 56 3.89 5.45 26.69
CA LYS A 56 3.70 4.14 26.05
C LYS A 56 2.34 3.55 26.42
N THR A 57 1.79 2.71 25.56
CA THR A 57 0.69 1.81 25.94
C THR A 57 1.25 0.45 26.36
N ASP A 58 0.45 -0.32 27.11
CA ASP A 58 0.79 -1.71 27.41
C ASP A 58 0.40 -2.58 26.21
N VAL A 59 1.41 -2.98 25.42
CA VAL A 59 1.23 -3.75 24.19
C VAL A 59 0.49 -5.08 24.41
N SER A 60 0.55 -5.66 25.62
CA SER A 60 -0.14 -6.91 25.95
C SER A 60 -1.67 -6.76 26.03
N ARG A 61 -2.19 -5.53 26.00
CA ARG A 61 -3.62 -5.21 26.10
C ARG A 61 -4.30 -4.97 24.76
N TRP A 62 -3.53 -4.87 23.69
CA TRP A 62 -4.10 -4.75 22.35
C TRP A 62 -4.62 -6.11 21.87
N ARG A 63 -5.80 -6.06 21.25
CA ARG A 63 -6.44 -7.19 20.56
C ARG A 63 -6.84 -6.80 19.17
N LEU A 64 -6.70 -7.72 18.23
CA LEU A 64 -7.20 -7.60 16.89
C LEU A 64 -8.59 -8.25 16.85
N ASN A 65 -9.63 -7.43 16.86
CA ASN A 65 -10.98 -7.91 16.55
C ASN A 65 -11.05 -8.15 15.05
N ASP A 66 -11.42 -9.36 14.66
CA ASP A 66 -11.67 -9.75 13.29
C ASP A 66 -13.14 -10.16 13.13
N GLU A 67 -13.85 -9.46 12.25
CA GLU A 67 -15.23 -9.71 11.89
C GLU A 67 -15.31 -9.89 10.38
N ASP A 68 -15.08 -11.12 9.90
CA ASP A 68 -15.18 -11.50 8.48
C ASP A 68 -14.28 -10.63 7.58
N GLY A 69 -12.98 -10.57 7.91
CA GLY A 69 -11.97 -9.75 7.24
C GLY A 69 -11.92 -8.29 7.70
N ARG A 70 -12.80 -7.87 8.62
CA ARG A 70 -12.79 -6.52 9.18
C ARG A 70 -11.90 -6.42 10.40
N HIS A 71 -10.63 -6.11 10.15
CA HIS A 71 -9.63 -5.92 11.19
C HIS A 71 -9.80 -4.60 11.97
N ARG A 72 -9.93 -4.69 13.30
CA ARG A 72 -9.93 -3.52 14.22
C ARG A 72 -9.11 -3.79 15.47
N TRP A 73 -8.12 -2.95 15.71
CA TRP A 73 -7.38 -2.97 16.97
C TRP A 73 -8.20 -2.36 18.11
N VAL A 74 -8.23 -3.06 19.24
CA VAL A 74 -8.94 -2.67 20.46
C VAL A 74 -7.96 -2.72 21.63
N TYR A 75 -7.90 -1.65 22.42
CA TYR A 75 -7.15 -1.64 23.67
C TYR A 75 -8.07 -2.06 24.82
N VAL A 76 -7.78 -3.20 25.45
CA VAL A 76 -8.62 -3.78 26.51
C VAL A 76 -8.16 -3.28 27.89
N GLU A 77 -8.93 -2.38 28.48
CA GLU A 77 -8.64 -1.81 29.80
C GLU A 77 -9.04 -2.76 30.95
N ASP A 78 -10.14 -3.49 30.79
CA ASP A 78 -10.68 -4.37 31.82
C ASP A 78 -9.83 -5.64 31.99
N ASN A 79 -9.36 -5.89 33.21
CA ASN A 79 -8.47 -7.01 33.52
C ASN A 79 -9.16 -8.37 33.44
N GLN A 80 -10.49 -8.44 33.57
CA GLN A 80 -11.23 -9.68 33.43
C GLN A 80 -11.42 -10.01 31.95
N ALA A 81 -11.78 -9.03 31.12
CA ALA A 81 -11.87 -9.18 29.67
C ALA A 81 -10.54 -9.64 29.05
N LEU A 82 -9.38 -9.21 29.58
CA LEU A 82 -8.07 -9.71 29.14
C LEU A 82 -7.86 -11.21 29.37
N LYS A 83 -8.46 -11.77 30.43
CA LYS A 83 -8.38 -13.21 30.71
C LYS A 83 -9.28 -14.01 29.78
N ASP A 84 -10.45 -13.45 29.48
CA ASP A 84 -11.45 -14.08 28.62
C ASP A 84 -11.07 -13.99 27.14
N TRP A 85 -10.19 -13.05 26.78
CA TRP A 85 -9.63 -12.87 25.44
C TRP A 85 -8.08 -12.85 25.50
N PRO A 86 -7.40 -14.00 25.54
CA PRO A 86 -5.93 -14.06 25.52
C PRO A 86 -5.36 -13.64 24.16
N GLN A 87 -4.11 -13.17 24.13
CA GLN A 87 -3.47 -12.78 22.87
C GLN A 87 -3.15 -14.00 21.99
N SER A 88 -3.53 -13.93 20.71
CA SER A 88 -3.17 -14.91 19.69
C SER A 88 -1.70 -14.79 19.27
N TYR A 89 -1.18 -15.79 18.56
CA TYR A 89 0.16 -15.70 17.96
C TYR A 89 0.23 -14.58 16.93
N ALA A 90 -0.81 -14.41 16.10
CA ALA A 90 -0.89 -13.33 15.13
C ALA A 90 -0.80 -11.94 15.78
N GLU A 91 -1.56 -11.71 16.86
CA GLU A 91 -1.50 -10.44 17.60
C GLU A 91 -0.12 -10.19 18.19
N LYS A 92 0.48 -11.20 18.82
CA LYS A 92 1.85 -11.08 19.36
C LYS A 92 2.84 -10.77 18.24
N TYR A 93 2.73 -11.45 17.10
CA TYR A 93 3.59 -11.23 15.95
C TYR A 93 3.49 -9.78 15.44
N TYR A 94 2.27 -9.29 15.20
CA TYR A 94 2.04 -7.93 14.71
C TYR A 94 2.50 -6.84 15.69
N LEU A 95 2.52 -7.15 17.00
CA LEU A 95 2.97 -6.23 18.06
C LEU A 95 4.46 -6.40 18.42
N GLY A 96 5.19 -7.28 17.74
CA GLY A 96 6.60 -7.55 18.04
C GLY A 96 6.84 -8.22 19.40
N LEU A 97 5.85 -8.96 19.90
CA LEU A 97 5.93 -9.72 21.15
C LEU A 97 6.51 -11.12 20.92
N PRO A 98 7.22 -11.70 21.91
CA PRO A 98 7.72 -13.07 21.81
C PRO A 98 6.58 -14.06 21.58
N LEU A 99 6.72 -14.92 20.58
CA LEU A 99 5.74 -15.95 20.28
C LEU A 99 5.88 -17.15 21.22
N GLY A 100 7.10 -17.48 21.66
CA GLY A 100 7.36 -18.67 22.48
C GLY A 100 7.19 -19.98 21.71
N LEU A 101 7.33 -19.95 20.38
CA LEU A 101 7.35 -21.14 19.53
C LEU A 101 8.73 -21.81 19.61
N PRO A 102 8.80 -23.15 19.52
CA PRO A 102 10.08 -23.87 19.46
C PRO A 102 10.78 -23.63 18.12
N ASP A 103 12.09 -23.82 18.10
CA ASP A 103 12.86 -23.90 16.85
C ASP A 103 12.44 -25.12 16.03
N LEU A 104 12.43 -24.97 14.71
CA LEU A 104 12.21 -26.02 13.74
C LEU A 104 13.55 -26.67 13.33
N PRO A 105 13.54 -27.91 12.82
CA PRO A 105 14.75 -28.53 12.28
C PRO A 105 15.35 -27.69 11.15
N PRO A 106 16.69 -27.53 11.08
CA PRO A 106 17.33 -26.88 9.94
C PRO A 106 16.92 -27.57 8.63
N PRO A 107 16.54 -26.81 7.59
CA PRO A 107 16.06 -27.42 6.34
C PRO A 107 17.22 -28.05 5.56
N GLU A 108 17.10 -29.33 5.22
CA GLU A 108 18.07 -30.07 4.40
C GLU A 108 17.74 -29.99 2.90
N SER A 109 16.50 -29.62 2.57
CA SER A 109 16.02 -29.48 1.20
C SER A 109 15.15 -28.22 1.02
N PRO A 110 14.94 -27.77 -0.23
CA PRO A 110 13.97 -26.71 -0.52
C PRO A 110 12.56 -27.03 -0.01
N LEU A 111 12.14 -28.30 -0.04
CA LEU A 111 10.82 -28.72 0.45
C LEU A 111 10.72 -28.62 1.97
N ASP A 112 11.78 -28.96 2.70
CA ASP A 112 11.83 -28.79 4.17
C ASP A 112 11.75 -27.31 4.53
N ALA A 113 12.49 -26.45 3.82
CA ALA A 113 12.42 -25.00 4.02
C ALA A 113 11.00 -24.45 3.74
N ALA A 114 10.33 -24.91 2.67
CA ALA A 114 8.94 -24.55 2.40
C ALA A 114 7.99 -25.05 3.51
N THR A 115 8.22 -26.26 4.03
CA THR A 115 7.43 -26.85 5.12
C THR A 115 7.61 -26.08 6.43
N ASN A 116 8.85 -25.68 6.75
CA ASN A 116 9.14 -24.82 7.90
C ASN A 116 8.45 -23.46 7.76
N GLY A 117 8.49 -22.86 6.57
CA GLY A 117 7.80 -21.60 6.28
C GLY A 117 6.29 -21.72 6.46
N LEU A 118 5.68 -22.80 5.97
CA LEU A 118 4.24 -23.07 6.17
C LEU A 118 3.90 -23.29 7.64
N THR A 119 4.72 -24.07 8.37
CA THR A 119 4.53 -24.38 9.80
C THR A 119 4.55 -23.12 10.66
N PHE A 120 5.38 -22.13 10.30
CA PHE A 120 5.36 -20.81 10.91
C PHE A 120 4.14 -20.00 10.48
N PHE A 121 3.91 -19.88 9.17
CA PHE A 121 2.91 -18.97 8.61
C PHE A 121 1.47 -19.36 8.95
N GLU A 122 1.17 -20.65 9.15
CA GLU A 122 -0.13 -21.11 9.65
C GLU A 122 -0.46 -20.58 11.05
N LYS A 123 0.54 -20.24 11.88
CA LYS A 123 0.31 -19.67 13.23
C LYS A 123 -0.21 -18.23 13.18
N LEU A 124 -0.10 -17.58 12.02
CA LEU A 124 -0.52 -16.21 11.79
C LEU A 124 -1.91 -16.12 11.13
N GLN A 125 -2.51 -17.26 10.76
CA GLN A 125 -3.88 -17.31 10.24
C GLN A 125 -4.85 -16.84 11.34
N LEU A 126 -5.78 -15.96 10.98
CA LEU A 126 -6.83 -15.48 11.86
C LEU A 126 -8.00 -16.49 11.90
N ASP A 127 -8.84 -16.39 12.93
CA ASP A 127 -9.93 -17.35 13.17
C ASP A 127 -10.88 -17.55 11.96
N PRO A 128 -11.25 -16.51 11.18
CA PRO A 128 -12.08 -16.70 9.98
C PRO A 128 -11.35 -17.35 8.78
N GLY A 129 -10.02 -17.48 8.82
CA GLY A 129 -9.21 -18.24 7.86
C GLY A 129 -8.34 -17.38 6.93
N GLU A 130 -8.37 -16.07 7.06
CA GLU A 130 -7.52 -15.10 6.38
C GLU A 130 -6.20 -14.85 7.11
N TRP A 131 -5.31 -14.07 6.48
CA TRP A 131 -4.10 -13.55 7.11
C TRP A 131 -4.18 -12.04 7.21
N GLY A 132 -4.14 -11.55 8.45
CA GLY A 132 -3.91 -10.13 8.71
C GLY A 132 -2.56 -9.66 8.16
N CYS A 133 -2.45 -8.37 7.88
CA CYS A 133 -1.16 -7.73 7.62
C CYS A 133 -1.23 -6.23 7.87
N GLU A 134 -0.08 -5.64 8.19
CA GLU A 134 0.13 -4.21 8.02
C GLU A 134 0.12 -3.88 6.52
N CYS A 135 -0.76 -2.97 6.09
CA CYS A 135 -0.78 -2.44 4.72
C CYS A 135 -0.49 -0.93 4.78
N GLY A 136 0.66 -0.61 5.38
CA GLY A 136 1.10 0.74 5.71
C GLY A 136 2.12 1.27 4.70
N GLY A 137 2.70 2.44 4.99
CA GLY A 137 3.77 3.02 4.17
C GLY A 137 3.49 4.46 3.73
N PRO A 138 2.33 4.76 3.12
CA PRO A 138 1.98 6.13 2.75
C PRO A 138 1.78 7.04 3.98
N MET A 139 2.49 8.16 4.04
CA MET A 139 2.53 9.04 5.22
C MET A 139 1.45 10.13 5.22
N PHE A 140 0.56 10.14 4.22
CA PHE A 140 -0.51 11.15 4.07
C PHE A 140 -1.92 10.63 4.41
N LEU A 141 -2.08 9.32 4.65
CA LEU A 141 -3.38 8.71 4.97
C LEU A 141 -3.83 9.05 6.39
N LEU A 142 -2.97 8.73 7.36
CA LEU A 142 -3.23 8.92 8.78
C LEU A 142 -3.53 10.40 9.12
N PRO A 143 -2.77 11.40 8.61
CA PRO A 143 -3.13 12.80 8.83
C PRO A 143 -4.52 13.18 8.34
N GLY A 144 -4.96 12.66 7.19
CA GLY A 144 -6.31 12.91 6.67
C GLY A 144 -7.41 12.35 7.58
N ILE A 145 -7.19 11.17 8.17
CA ILE A 145 -8.12 10.59 9.15
C ILE A 145 -8.16 11.44 10.43
N VAL A 146 -7.00 11.86 10.95
CA VAL A 146 -6.93 12.69 12.17
C VAL A 146 -7.60 14.05 11.96
N ILE A 147 -7.37 14.69 10.80
CA ILE A 147 -8.03 15.96 10.45
C ILE A 147 -9.54 15.74 10.32
N THR A 148 -9.97 14.66 9.66
CA THR A 148 -11.40 14.28 9.57
C THR A 148 -12.01 14.16 10.96
N TRP A 149 -11.43 13.33 11.84
CA TRP A 149 -11.92 13.16 13.21
C TRP A 149 -12.00 14.47 13.98
N TYR A 150 -11.02 15.35 13.79
CA TYR A 150 -11.06 16.67 14.39
C TYR A 150 -12.24 17.50 13.87
N VAL A 151 -12.37 17.70 12.56
CA VAL A 151 -13.44 18.56 12.00
C VAL A 151 -14.85 18.00 12.21
N THR A 152 -14.99 16.68 12.31
CA THR A 152 -16.25 16.00 12.64
C THR A 152 -16.49 15.84 14.14
N LYS A 153 -15.61 16.38 15.01
CA LYS A 153 -15.68 16.27 16.47
C LYS A 153 -15.77 14.81 16.97
N THR A 154 -15.19 13.88 16.21
CA THR A 154 -15.13 12.47 16.57
C THR A 154 -14.10 12.27 17.69
N PRO A 155 -14.47 11.68 18.84
CA PRO A 155 -13.52 11.41 19.90
C PRO A 155 -12.40 10.48 19.44
N ILE A 156 -11.16 10.82 19.79
CA ILE A 156 -9.99 9.99 19.57
C ILE A 156 -9.61 9.39 20.92
N SER A 157 -9.47 8.06 21.01
CA SER A 157 -9.09 7.45 22.29
C SER A 157 -7.64 7.79 22.64
N THR A 158 -7.35 7.91 23.94
CA THR A 158 -5.99 8.12 24.48
C THR A 158 -4.99 7.09 23.93
N PHE A 159 -5.38 5.82 23.83
CA PHE A 159 -4.50 4.74 23.37
C PHE A 159 -4.19 4.84 21.86
N HIS A 160 -5.21 5.10 21.03
CA HIS A 160 -4.98 5.33 19.60
C HIS A 160 -4.17 6.60 19.35
N ALA A 161 -4.48 7.70 20.04
CA ALA A 161 -3.71 8.94 19.93
C ALA A 161 -2.23 8.75 20.32
N THR A 162 -1.98 7.97 21.38
CA THR A 162 -0.63 7.62 21.82
C THR A 162 0.10 6.81 20.76
N GLU A 163 -0.48 5.73 20.25
CA GLU A 163 0.20 4.88 19.26
C GLU A 163 0.34 5.53 17.88
N ILE A 164 -0.61 6.39 17.48
CA ILE A 164 -0.45 7.23 16.30
C ILE A 164 0.75 8.18 16.48
N LYS A 165 0.87 8.83 17.64
CA LYS A 165 2.00 9.69 17.95
C LYS A 165 3.31 8.88 17.92
N ASN A 166 3.33 7.69 18.50
CA ASN A 166 4.52 6.84 18.54
C ASN A 166 4.94 6.39 17.14
N TYR A 167 3.97 5.99 16.31
CA TYR A 167 4.21 5.67 14.90
C TYR A 167 4.82 6.84 14.14
N LEU A 168 4.21 8.03 14.21
CA LEU A 168 4.75 9.20 13.52
C LEU A 168 6.14 9.58 14.05
N PHE A 169 6.37 9.53 15.36
CA PHE A 169 7.69 9.83 15.94
C PHE A 169 8.75 8.82 15.48
N ALA A 170 8.42 7.52 15.44
CA ALA A 170 9.33 6.49 14.97
C ALA A 170 9.69 6.62 13.47
N ARG A 171 8.83 7.29 12.68
CA ARG A 171 9.06 7.56 11.26
C ARG A 171 9.62 8.96 10.97
N ALA A 172 9.86 9.76 11.99
CA ALA A 172 10.48 11.07 11.81
C ALA A 172 11.97 10.88 11.47
N ASP A 173 12.48 11.72 10.57
CA ASP A 173 13.93 11.78 10.31
C ASP A 173 14.66 12.04 11.65
N PRO A 174 15.59 11.16 12.08
CA PRO A 174 16.19 11.24 13.42
C PRO A 174 17.06 12.49 13.60
N GLU A 175 17.68 12.97 12.52
CA GLU A 175 18.59 14.11 12.55
C GLU A 175 17.83 15.41 12.34
N LEU A 176 17.14 15.52 11.19
CA LEU A 176 16.52 16.74 10.71
C LEU A 176 15.09 16.93 11.25
N GLY A 177 14.43 15.86 11.70
CA GLY A 177 12.98 15.82 11.88
C GLY A 177 12.25 15.88 10.53
N GLY A 178 10.95 15.58 10.56
CA GLY A 178 10.11 15.62 9.36
C GLY A 178 9.84 14.25 8.74
N TRP A 179 9.04 14.25 7.68
CA TRP A 179 8.48 13.04 7.06
C TRP A 179 8.39 13.17 5.54
N GLY A 180 8.59 12.06 4.85
CA GLY A 180 8.42 11.96 3.40
C GLY A 180 7.00 11.69 2.94
N LEU A 181 6.86 11.35 1.66
CA LEU A 181 5.60 10.89 1.06
C LEU A 181 5.18 9.50 1.57
N HIS A 182 6.17 8.66 1.86
CA HIS A 182 6.07 7.31 2.40
C HIS A 182 7.21 7.06 3.38
N ILE A 183 7.19 5.92 4.09
CA ILE A 183 8.13 5.60 5.18
C ILE A 183 9.61 5.45 4.79
N GLU A 184 9.92 5.24 3.51
CA GLU A 184 11.29 5.19 2.98
C GLU A 184 11.70 6.49 2.26
N GLY A 185 10.81 7.48 2.24
CA GLY A 185 11.01 8.72 1.51
C GLY A 185 11.70 9.79 2.35
N GLU A 186 12.53 10.60 1.70
CA GLU A 186 13.13 11.78 2.33
C GLU A 186 12.07 12.80 2.77
N SER A 187 12.40 13.63 3.76
CA SER A 187 11.51 14.68 4.25
C SER A 187 11.02 15.62 3.13
N THR A 188 9.70 15.77 3.00
CA THR A 188 9.05 16.65 2.02
C THR A 188 8.17 17.70 2.70
N ALA A 189 7.90 18.83 2.03
CA ALA A 189 6.94 19.81 2.56
C ALA A 189 5.57 19.16 2.83
N PHE A 190 5.16 18.22 1.97
CA PHE A 190 3.90 17.48 2.08
C PHE A 190 3.82 16.65 3.36
N GLY A 191 4.75 15.70 3.54
CA GLY A 191 4.79 14.82 4.70
C GLY A 191 4.98 15.60 6.00
N CYS A 192 5.89 16.58 6.01
CA CYS A 192 6.10 17.45 7.16
C CYS A 192 4.85 18.23 7.56
N THR A 193 4.17 18.85 6.60
CA THR A 193 2.95 19.65 6.87
C THR A 193 1.86 18.79 7.50
N LEU A 194 1.56 17.64 6.90
CA LEU A 194 0.45 16.80 7.31
C LEU A 194 0.74 16.08 8.64
N SER A 195 1.93 15.47 8.79
CA SER A 195 2.31 14.79 10.04
C SER A 195 2.40 15.76 11.22
N TYR A 196 3.01 16.93 11.03
CA TYR A 196 3.06 17.96 12.08
C TYR A 196 1.65 18.41 12.50
N THR A 197 0.78 18.66 11.52
CA THR A 197 -0.62 19.02 11.77
C THR A 197 -1.34 17.94 12.57
N ALA A 198 -1.23 16.68 12.16
CA ALA A 198 -1.85 15.55 12.85
C ALA A 198 -1.39 15.46 14.32
N LEU A 199 -0.08 15.55 14.58
CA LEU A 199 0.48 15.51 15.93
C LEU A 199 -0.04 16.66 16.82
N ARG A 200 -0.16 17.87 16.26
CA ARG A 200 -0.74 19.02 16.98
C ARG A 200 -2.22 18.82 17.31
N LEU A 201 -3.00 18.23 16.40
CA LEU A 201 -4.42 17.92 16.63
C LEU A 201 -4.60 16.84 17.71
N LEU A 202 -3.69 15.86 17.79
CA LEU A 202 -3.66 14.85 18.86
C LEU A 202 -3.25 15.41 20.22
N GLY A 203 -2.65 16.60 20.26
CA GLY A 203 -2.27 17.29 21.49
C GLY A 203 -0.78 17.22 21.85
N VAL A 204 0.09 16.76 20.94
CA VAL A 204 1.55 16.78 21.13
C VAL A 204 2.04 18.23 21.19
N ASP A 205 2.86 18.58 22.18
CA ASP A 205 3.36 19.95 22.37
C ASP A 205 4.17 20.43 21.16
N ALA A 206 4.01 21.69 20.78
CA ALA A 206 4.82 22.29 19.71
C ALA A 206 6.29 22.42 20.11
N GLU A 207 6.58 22.44 21.42
CA GLU A 207 7.93 22.56 21.97
C GLU A 207 8.57 21.20 22.29
N ASP A 208 7.89 20.09 21.95
CA ASP A 208 8.53 18.76 21.94
C ASP A 208 9.76 18.79 20.99
N PRO A 209 10.92 18.22 21.37
CA PRO A 209 12.13 18.27 20.56
C PRO A 209 11.95 17.80 19.10
N ILE A 210 11.13 16.77 18.86
CA ILE A 210 10.87 16.27 17.51
C ILE A 210 9.99 17.26 16.74
N MET A 211 9.03 17.89 17.41
CA MET A 211 8.15 18.91 16.81
C MET A 211 8.92 20.18 16.44
N VAL A 212 9.87 20.61 17.27
CA VAL A 212 10.76 21.75 16.97
C VAL A 212 11.59 21.46 15.72
N LYS A 213 12.23 20.28 15.64
CA LYS A 213 12.98 19.85 14.46
C LYS A 213 12.10 19.79 13.21
N ALA A 214 10.94 19.14 13.30
CA ALA A 214 10.00 19.02 12.19
C ALA A 214 9.51 20.39 11.68
N ARG A 215 9.24 21.35 12.59
CA ARG A 215 8.88 22.72 12.23
C ARG A 215 10.03 23.46 11.54
N ALA A 216 11.24 23.34 12.07
CA ALA A 216 12.43 23.90 11.44
C ALA A 216 12.66 23.32 10.03
N ARG A 217 12.50 21.99 9.88
CA ARG A 217 12.60 21.31 8.59
C ARG A 217 11.53 21.78 7.62
N LEU A 218 10.27 21.91 8.05
CA LEU A 218 9.20 22.43 7.22
C LEU A 218 9.50 23.86 6.73
N HIS A 219 10.05 24.73 7.57
CA HIS A 219 10.46 26.08 7.16
C HIS A 219 11.61 26.06 6.15
N GLN A 220 12.59 25.18 6.32
CA GLN A 220 13.67 24.99 5.32
C GLN A 220 13.12 24.53 3.96
N LEU A 221 12.05 23.74 3.96
CA LEU A 221 11.36 23.26 2.76
C LEU A 221 10.38 24.31 2.16
N GLY A 222 10.46 25.57 2.60
CA GLY A 222 9.62 26.66 2.09
C GLY A 222 8.25 26.79 2.76
N GLY A 223 8.04 26.12 3.90
CA GLY A 223 6.80 26.19 4.68
C GLY A 223 5.62 25.46 4.05
N ALA A 224 4.47 25.49 4.74
CA ALA A 224 3.26 24.78 4.31
C ALA A 224 2.67 25.29 2.97
N THR A 225 2.97 26.53 2.56
CA THR A 225 2.55 27.08 1.26
C THR A 225 3.26 26.42 0.07
N SER A 226 4.45 25.85 0.31
CA SER A 226 5.21 25.07 -0.66
C SER A 226 4.72 23.63 -0.79
N SER A 227 3.77 23.21 0.04
CA SER A 227 3.22 21.86 -0.01
C SER A 227 2.32 21.63 -1.25
N PRO A 228 2.24 20.38 -1.75
CA PRO A 228 1.36 20.01 -2.85
C PRO A 228 -0.12 20.26 -2.57
N HIS A 229 -0.92 20.25 -3.63
CA HIS A 229 -2.36 20.54 -3.62
C HIS A 229 -3.15 19.78 -2.55
N TRP A 230 -2.88 18.49 -2.35
CA TRP A 230 -3.58 17.68 -1.33
C TRP A 230 -3.38 18.19 0.11
N ALA A 231 -2.19 18.71 0.46
CA ALA A 231 -2.01 19.30 1.78
C ALA A 231 -2.74 20.63 1.91
N LYS A 232 -2.72 21.47 0.86
CA LYS A 232 -3.45 22.73 0.83
C LYS A 232 -4.95 22.50 1.01
N TRP A 233 -5.49 21.47 0.36
CA TRP A 233 -6.88 21.05 0.54
C TRP A 233 -7.18 20.67 1.99
N TRP A 234 -6.37 19.82 2.62
CA TRP A 234 -6.56 19.43 4.03
C TRP A 234 -6.44 20.61 5.00
N LEU A 235 -5.49 21.53 4.78
CA LEU A 235 -5.36 22.75 5.58
C LEU A 235 -6.54 23.70 5.40
N ALA A 236 -7.13 23.78 4.20
CA ALA A 236 -8.32 24.57 3.93
C ALA A 236 -9.57 23.97 4.58
N VAL A 237 -9.72 22.64 4.56
CA VAL A 237 -10.76 21.91 5.31
C VAL A 237 -10.64 22.17 6.81
N LEU A 238 -9.42 22.20 7.34
CA LEU A 238 -9.15 22.51 8.75
C LEU A 238 -9.40 24.00 9.10
N GLY A 239 -9.54 24.88 8.10
CA GLY A 239 -9.75 26.31 8.29
C GLY A 239 -8.49 27.12 8.62
N VAL A 240 -7.30 26.54 8.44
CA VAL A 240 -6.00 27.20 8.70
C VAL A 240 -5.32 27.72 7.43
N ALA A 241 -5.94 27.51 6.26
CA ALA A 241 -5.53 28.03 4.97
C ALA A 241 -6.74 28.51 4.16
N SER A 242 -6.55 29.51 3.29
CA SER A 242 -7.61 29.94 2.36
C SER A 242 -7.87 28.87 1.29
N TRP A 243 -9.14 28.67 0.94
CA TRP A 243 -9.53 27.86 -0.21
C TRP A 243 -8.98 28.40 -1.54
N ASP A 244 -8.62 29.68 -1.62
CA ASP A 244 -7.99 30.27 -2.82
C ASP A 244 -6.61 29.67 -3.13
N LEU A 245 -5.99 28.99 -2.17
CA LEU A 245 -4.74 28.25 -2.38
C LEU A 245 -4.96 26.89 -3.05
N VAL A 246 -6.21 26.44 -3.15
CA VAL A 246 -6.59 25.12 -3.67
C VAL A 246 -7.08 25.30 -5.10
N ASN A 247 -6.34 24.74 -6.07
CA ASN A 247 -6.81 24.70 -7.45
C ASN A 247 -8.21 24.08 -7.51
N PRO A 248 -9.16 24.68 -8.25
CA PRO A 248 -10.52 24.17 -8.35
C PRO A 248 -10.54 22.72 -8.85
N VAL A 249 -11.34 21.88 -8.19
CA VAL A 249 -11.70 20.53 -8.65
C VAL A 249 -13.18 20.59 -9.05
N PRO A 250 -13.49 21.00 -10.30
CA PRO A 250 -14.85 21.34 -10.69
C PRO A 250 -15.74 20.07 -10.70
N PRO A 251 -16.83 20.02 -9.93
CA PRO A 251 -17.76 18.90 -9.96
C PRO A 251 -18.46 18.75 -11.32
N GLU A 252 -18.45 19.79 -12.16
CA GLU A 252 -19.03 19.79 -13.51
C GLU A 252 -18.34 18.78 -14.45
N LEU A 253 -17.11 18.34 -14.17
CA LEU A 253 -16.43 17.28 -14.94
C LEU A 253 -17.22 15.97 -14.96
N TRP A 254 -18.07 15.72 -13.97
CA TRP A 254 -18.94 14.53 -13.93
C TRP A 254 -20.08 14.57 -14.95
N LEU A 255 -20.25 15.68 -15.68
CA LEU A 255 -21.26 15.84 -16.74
C LEU A 255 -20.69 15.56 -18.14
N VAL A 256 -19.41 15.19 -18.26
CA VAL A 256 -18.79 14.83 -19.55
C VAL A 256 -19.39 13.52 -20.09
N PRO A 257 -19.75 13.42 -21.39
CA PRO A 257 -20.37 12.22 -21.95
C PRO A 257 -19.45 10.97 -22.03
N ASP A 258 -20.01 9.79 -21.81
CA ASP A 258 -19.30 8.50 -21.64
C ASP A 258 -18.57 7.91 -22.88
N TRP A 259 -18.60 8.57 -24.05
CA TRP A 259 -18.06 8.00 -25.30
C TRP A 259 -16.52 7.91 -25.33
N GLU A 260 -15.81 8.65 -24.48
CA GLU A 260 -14.34 8.60 -24.39
C GLU A 260 -13.80 7.34 -23.70
N ILE A 261 -14.60 6.73 -22.80
CA ILE A 261 -14.23 5.51 -22.06
C ILE A 261 -14.05 4.33 -23.02
N LYS A 262 -14.89 4.25 -24.07
CA LYS A 262 -14.81 3.18 -25.08
C LYS A 262 -13.54 3.27 -25.95
N VAL A 263 -13.15 4.48 -26.34
CA VAL A 263 -11.93 4.75 -27.13
C VAL A 263 -10.65 4.47 -26.32
N PHE A 264 -10.71 4.55 -24.99
CA PHE A 264 -9.61 4.18 -24.11
C PHE A 264 -9.39 2.67 -24.05
N CYS A 265 -10.45 1.87 -23.90
CA CYS A 265 -10.37 0.42 -23.83
C CYS A 265 -9.69 -0.21 -25.06
N ASP A 266 -10.00 0.28 -26.26
CA ASP A 266 -9.40 -0.22 -27.52
C ASP A 266 -7.90 0.07 -27.63
N ARG A 267 -7.40 1.11 -26.96
CA ARG A 267 -5.97 1.47 -26.93
C ARG A 267 -5.18 0.70 -25.88
N ALA A 268 -5.81 0.35 -24.76
CA ALA A 268 -5.17 -0.39 -23.66
C ALA A 268 -4.68 -1.79 -24.10
N VAL A 269 -5.45 -2.48 -24.96
CA VAL A 269 -5.08 -3.82 -25.46
C VAL A 269 -3.83 -3.78 -26.35
N LYS A 270 -3.68 -2.74 -27.18
CA LYS A 270 -2.48 -2.54 -28.01
C LYS A 270 -1.24 -2.14 -27.18
N TRP A 271 -1.46 -1.56 -26.01
CA TRP A 271 -0.38 -1.06 -25.16
C TRP A 271 0.44 -2.21 -24.53
N ILE A 272 -0.23 -3.29 -24.09
CA ILE A 272 0.40 -4.42 -23.37
C ILE A 272 1.56 -5.05 -24.17
N THR A 273 1.39 -5.23 -25.48
CA THR A 273 2.43 -5.82 -26.34
C THR A 273 3.55 -4.85 -26.69
N SER A 274 3.30 -3.54 -26.64
CA SER A 274 4.29 -2.49 -26.93
C SER A 274 5.14 -2.07 -25.73
N ASN A 275 4.82 -2.54 -24.52
CA ASN A 275 5.37 -2.00 -23.27
C ASN A 275 6.56 -2.79 -22.68
N GLN A 276 7.06 -3.84 -23.35
CA GLN A 276 8.34 -4.47 -22.98
C GLN A 276 9.49 -3.50 -23.29
N THR A 277 10.44 -3.34 -22.37
CA THR A 277 11.58 -2.45 -22.60
C THR A 277 12.52 -3.03 -23.68
N ALA A 278 13.33 -2.18 -24.30
CA ALA A 278 14.32 -2.64 -25.28
C ALA A 278 15.33 -3.65 -24.69
N GLU A 279 15.60 -3.56 -23.38
CA GLU A 279 16.48 -4.45 -22.62
C GLU A 279 15.82 -5.78 -22.22
N GLY A 280 14.51 -5.95 -22.47
CA GLY A 280 13.79 -7.21 -22.23
C GLY A 280 12.95 -7.25 -20.96
N GLY A 281 13.15 -6.30 -20.03
CA GLY A 281 12.37 -6.20 -18.79
C GLY A 281 10.96 -5.61 -18.98
N TRP A 282 10.14 -5.73 -17.94
CA TRP A 282 8.86 -5.03 -17.82
C TRP A 282 8.87 -4.12 -16.60
N TYR A 283 8.20 -2.98 -16.69
CA TYR A 283 8.05 -2.07 -15.56
C TYR A 283 6.92 -2.51 -14.62
N GLY A 284 7.22 -2.67 -13.33
CA GLY A 284 6.25 -2.99 -12.29
C GLY A 284 5.52 -1.77 -11.78
N SER A 285 4.19 -1.80 -11.84
CA SER A 285 3.33 -0.70 -11.36
C SER A 285 2.77 -0.89 -9.96
N TRP A 286 2.91 -2.10 -9.40
CA TRP A 286 2.29 -2.52 -8.13
C TRP A 286 3.30 -3.13 -7.14
N GLY A 287 4.34 -3.79 -7.65
CA GLY A 287 5.53 -4.21 -6.90
C GLY A 287 6.79 -3.52 -7.42
N ILE A 288 7.84 -3.45 -6.62
CA ILE A 288 9.14 -2.87 -6.97
C ILE A 288 10.04 -3.94 -7.60
N CYS A 289 10.45 -3.86 -8.85
CA CYS A 289 9.80 -3.20 -9.98
C CYS A 289 9.86 -4.13 -11.18
N PHE A 290 11.06 -4.44 -11.65
CA PHE A 290 11.29 -5.27 -12.82
C PHE A 290 11.21 -6.76 -12.51
N THR A 291 11.70 -7.23 -11.35
CA THR A 291 11.55 -8.62 -10.88
C THR A 291 10.08 -8.99 -10.70
N TYR A 292 9.31 -8.12 -10.04
CA TYR A 292 7.87 -8.27 -9.89
C TYR A 292 7.15 -8.38 -11.23
N ALA A 293 7.41 -7.45 -12.15
CA ALA A 293 6.75 -7.45 -13.45
C ALA A 293 7.18 -8.65 -14.32
N ALA A 294 8.46 -9.04 -14.26
CA ALA A 294 8.99 -10.19 -14.98
C ALA A 294 8.34 -11.49 -14.49
N MET A 295 8.10 -11.65 -13.19
CA MET A 295 7.36 -12.79 -12.64
C MET A 295 5.99 -12.93 -13.33
N PHE A 296 5.17 -11.88 -13.31
CA PHE A 296 3.85 -11.92 -13.94
C PHE A 296 3.91 -12.09 -15.46
N ALA A 297 4.83 -11.39 -16.14
CA ALA A 297 4.95 -11.45 -17.59
C ALA A 297 5.37 -12.85 -18.05
N LEU A 298 6.39 -13.43 -17.43
CA LEU A 298 6.90 -14.76 -17.79
C LEU A 298 5.93 -15.88 -17.38
N GLU A 299 5.25 -15.78 -16.24
CA GLU A 299 4.18 -16.71 -15.86
C GLU A 299 3.00 -16.64 -16.86
N SER A 300 2.61 -15.44 -17.28
CA SER A 300 1.52 -15.25 -18.27
C SER A 300 1.89 -15.80 -19.65
N LEU A 301 3.12 -15.56 -20.11
CA LEU A 301 3.62 -16.10 -21.38
C LEU A 301 3.72 -17.63 -21.34
N ALA A 302 4.24 -18.20 -20.25
CA ALA A 302 4.30 -19.65 -20.07
C ALA A 302 2.91 -20.31 -20.12
N GLY A 303 1.88 -19.63 -19.58
CA GLY A 303 0.49 -20.07 -19.63
C GLY A 303 -0.09 -20.27 -21.04
N VAL A 304 0.50 -19.65 -22.08
CA VAL A 304 0.12 -19.83 -23.49
C VAL A 304 1.16 -20.63 -24.30
N GLY A 305 2.16 -21.22 -23.63
CA GLY A 305 3.23 -21.99 -24.27
C GLY A 305 4.44 -21.15 -24.74
N ASP A 306 4.45 -19.86 -24.43
CA ASP A 306 5.52 -18.93 -24.76
C ASP A 306 6.63 -18.97 -23.70
N VAL A 307 7.46 -20.01 -23.78
CA VAL A 307 8.58 -20.26 -22.87
C VAL A 307 9.90 -19.83 -23.52
N TYR A 308 11.02 -19.94 -22.79
CA TYR A 308 12.34 -19.53 -23.26
C TYR A 308 12.68 -20.12 -24.64
N GLU A 309 12.44 -21.41 -24.87
CA GLU A 309 12.76 -22.04 -26.16
C GLU A 309 11.92 -21.48 -27.32
N THR A 310 10.64 -21.17 -27.08
CA THR A 310 9.65 -20.88 -28.13
C THR A 310 9.45 -19.39 -28.38
N SER A 311 9.71 -18.51 -27.40
CA SER A 311 9.30 -17.11 -27.46
C SER A 311 10.46 -16.14 -27.23
N ALA A 312 10.71 -15.26 -28.20
CA ALA A 312 11.77 -14.25 -28.11
C ALA A 312 11.56 -13.24 -26.97
N PRO A 313 10.33 -12.74 -26.70
CA PRO A 313 10.04 -11.96 -25.49
C PRO A 313 10.39 -12.69 -24.19
N SER A 314 10.07 -14.00 -24.12
CA SER A 314 10.36 -14.84 -22.95
C SER A 314 11.87 -14.96 -22.73
N ARG A 315 12.65 -15.24 -23.80
CA ARG A 315 14.13 -15.24 -23.73
C ARG A 315 14.71 -13.94 -23.20
N LYS A 316 14.31 -12.82 -23.80
CA LYS A 316 14.80 -11.50 -23.37
C LYS A 316 14.46 -11.21 -21.91
N GLY A 317 13.29 -11.63 -21.44
CA GLY A 317 12.90 -11.51 -20.04
C GLY A 317 13.80 -12.31 -19.10
N CYS A 318 14.09 -13.57 -19.44
CA CYS A 318 15.00 -14.41 -18.67
C CYS A 318 16.43 -13.88 -18.68
N ASP A 319 16.95 -13.53 -19.86
CA ASP A 319 18.32 -13.01 -20.02
C ASP A 319 18.50 -11.70 -19.24
N PHE A 320 17.47 -10.84 -19.24
CA PHE A 320 17.44 -9.63 -18.42
C PHE A 320 17.57 -9.97 -16.94
N LEU A 321 16.76 -10.91 -16.41
CA LEU A 321 16.82 -11.30 -15.00
C LEU A 321 18.18 -11.90 -14.65
N VAL A 322 18.68 -12.87 -15.42
CA VAL A 322 19.97 -13.53 -15.17
C VAL A 322 21.11 -12.51 -15.20
N GLY A 323 21.07 -11.54 -16.12
CA GLY A 323 22.05 -10.45 -16.18
C GLY A 323 22.01 -9.46 -15.01
N LYS A 324 21.01 -9.57 -14.13
CA LYS A 324 20.88 -8.78 -12.89
C LYS A 324 21.07 -9.59 -11.61
N GLN A 325 21.35 -10.90 -11.73
CA GLN A 325 21.60 -11.72 -10.55
C GLN A 325 22.91 -11.28 -9.88
N ARG A 326 22.86 -11.16 -8.56
CA ARG A 326 24.02 -10.78 -7.74
C ARG A 326 24.88 -12.01 -7.44
N PHE A 327 26.11 -11.75 -6.97
CA PHE A 327 27.07 -12.80 -6.61
C PHE A 327 26.55 -13.74 -5.52
N ASP A 328 25.76 -13.23 -4.57
CA ASP A 328 25.14 -14.03 -3.50
C ASP A 328 23.95 -14.89 -3.97
N GLY A 329 23.67 -14.90 -5.27
CA GLY A 329 22.56 -15.66 -5.87
C GLY A 329 21.21 -14.95 -5.86
N GLY A 330 21.09 -13.78 -5.22
CA GLY A 330 19.84 -13.06 -5.12
C GLY A 330 19.67 -11.91 -6.11
N TRP A 331 18.53 -11.21 -5.97
CA TRP A 331 18.19 -9.99 -6.71
C TRP A 331 17.79 -8.89 -5.73
N SER A 332 18.00 -7.65 -6.16
CA SER A 332 17.65 -6.47 -5.38
C SER A 332 17.28 -5.28 -6.26
N GLU A 333 16.22 -4.58 -5.89
CA GLU A 333 15.76 -3.34 -6.47
C GLU A 333 15.34 -2.39 -5.35
N SER A 334 15.84 -1.15 -5.41
CA SER A 334 15.39 -0.03 -4.60
C SER A 334 14.07 0.53 -5.12
N TYR A 335 13.26 1.12 -4.24
CA TYR A 335 12.07 1.88 -4.65
C TYR A 335 12.36 2.96 -5.71
N LYS A 336 13.60 3.47 -5.76
CA LYS A 336 14.08 4.40 -6.79
C LYS A 336 13.96 3.84 -8.22
N ALA A 337 13.91 2.52 -8.38
CA ALA A 337 13.65 1.89 -9.67
C ALA A 337 12.27 2.28 -10.23
N CYS A 338 11.28 2.49 -9.36
CA CYS A 338 9.94 2.93 -9.76
C CYS A 338 9.91 4.40 -10.18
N GLU A 339 10.58 5.27 -9.41
CA GLU A 339 10.67 6.72 -9.69
C GLU A 339 11.41 6.98 -11.00
N THR A 340 12.52 6.28 -11.23
CA THR A 340 13.40 6.48 -12.39
C THR A 340 13.02 5.63 -13.60
N MET A 341 12.16 4.62 -13.41
CA MET A 341 11.82 3.61 -14.40
C MET A 341 13.05 2.88 -14.97
N LYS A 342 14.07 2.68 -14.14
CA LYS A 342 15.32 2.00 -14.48
C LYS A 342 15.68 1.03 -13.37
N TRP A 343 16.45 0.00 -13.69
CA TRP A 343 16.98 -0.89 -12.65
C TRP A 343 17.90 -0.10 -11.72
N VAL A 344 17.56 -0.07 -10.43
CA VAL A 344 18.38 0.53 -9.38
C VAL A 344 18.51 -0.50 -8.26
N GLU A 345 19.71 -0.98 -8.00
CA GLU A 345 19.94 -1.98 -6.95
C GLU A 345 19.68 -1.44 -5.55
N HIS A 346 19.23 -2.31 -4.65
CA HIS A 346 19.10 -1.94 -3.25
C HIS A 346 20.48 -1.95 -2.57
N GLN A 347 20.75 -0.94 -1.74
CA GLN A 347 22.08 -0.75 -1.14
C GLN A 347 22.45 -1.83 -0.11
N SER A 348 21.46 -2.48 0.50
CA SER A 348 21.67 -3.56 1.46
C SER A 348 22.00 -4.92 0.84
N GLY A 349 22.01 -5.01 -0.50
CA GLY A 349 22.18 -6.26 -1.22
C GLY A 349 20.87 -6.97 -1.55
N SER A 350 20.97 -8.28 -1.84
CA SER A 350 19.85 -9.12 -2.28
C SER A 350 18.70 -9.15 -1.27
N LEU A 351 17.47 -9.15 -1.80
CA LEU A 351 16.22 -9.16 -1.04
C LEU A 351 15.46 -10.46 -1.32
N VAL A 352 14.96 -11.11 -0.28
CA VAL A 352 14.30 -12.42 -0.32
C VAL A 352 13.08 -12.42 -1.23
N VAL A 353 12.23 -11.40 -1.13
CA VAL A 353 10.99 -11.31 -1.92
C VAL A 353 11.28 -11.16 -3.42
N GLN A 354 12.19 -10.27 -3.77
CA GLN A 354 12.57 -10.03 -5.18
C GLN A 354 13.35 -11.21 -5.77
N THR A 355 14.16 -11.88 -4.95
CA THR A 355 14.83 -13.13 -5.33
C THR A 355 13.81 -14.23 -5.62
N ALA A 356 12.77 -14.38 -4.77
CA ALA A 356 11.70 -15.32 -5.01
C ALA A 356 10.92 -15.02 -6.30
N TRP A 357 10.64 -13.74 -6.60
CA TRP A 357 10.01 -13.35 -7.87
C TRP A 357 10.85 -13.71 -9.09
N ALA A 358 12.15 -13.41 -9.08
CA ALA A 358 13.05 -13.76 -10.18
C ALA A 358 13.14 -15.28 -10.36
N ALA A 359 13.27 -16.05 -9.27
CA ALA A 359 13.31 -17.51 -9.32
C ALA A 359 12.03 -18.11 -9.90
N LEU A 360 10.86 -17.64 -9.45
CA LEU A 360 9.55 -18.04 -10.00
C LEU A 360 9.47 -17.75 -11.51
N ALA A 361 9.89 -16.56 -11.93
CA ALA A 361 9.86 -16.15 -13.32
C ALA A 361 10.70 -17.07 -14.23
N LEU A 362 11.94 -17.37 -13.82
CA LEU A 362 12.86 -18.24 -14.55
C LEU A 362 12.34 -19.69 -14.62
N MET A 363 11.78 -20.19 -13.52
CA MET A 363 11.20 -21.54 -13.46
C MET A 363 9.94 -21.69 -14.33
N GLU A 364 9.07 -20.67 -14.40
CA GLU A 364 7.89 -20.72 -15.25
C GLU A 364 8.23 -20.56 -16.73
N ALA A 365 9.20 -19.70 -17.05
CA ALA A 365 9.72 -19.55 -18.41
C ALA A 365 10.52 -20.74 -18.92
N LYS A 366 10.77 -21.77 -18.09
CA LYS A 366 11.64 -22.92 -18.40
C LYS A 366 13.02 -22.48 -18.88
N TYR A 367 13.64 -21.55 -18.16
CA TYR A 367 15.01 -21.13 -18.44
C TYR A 367 15.94 -22.37 -18.43
N PRO A 368 16.79 -22.57 -19.46
CA PRO A 368 17.46 -23.85 -19.69
C PRO A 368 18.58 -24.16 -18.71
N ASP A 369 19.20 -23.14 -18.10
CA ASP A 369 20.27 -23.32 -17.11
C ASP A 369 19.70 -23.20 -15.70
N VAL A 370 19.75 -24.29 -14.94
CA VAL A 370 19.24 -24.35 -13.57
C VAL A 370 20.17 -23.65 -12.57
N GLY A 371 21.44 -23.40 -12.93
CA GLY A 371 22.45 -22.81 -12.04
C GLY A 371 22.01 -21.50 -11.35
N PRO A 372 21.59 -20.48 -12.10
CA PRO A 372 21.01 -19.25 -11.54
C PRO A 372 19.84 -19.51 -10.58
N ILE A 373 18.98 -20.47 -10.89
CA ILE A 373 17.82 -20.82 -10.05
C ILE A 373 18.29 -21.48 -8.76
N LYS A 374 19.25 -22.40 -8.80
CA LYS A 374 19.83 -23.04 -7.60
C LYS A 374 20.44 -22.04 -6.64
N ARG A 375 21.21 -21.07 -7.15
CA ARG A 375 21.78 -19.99 -6.32
C ARG A 375 20.69 -19.15 -5.65
N ALA A 376 19.61 -18.84 -6.39
CA ALA A 376 18.46 -18.12 -5.84
C ALA A 376 17.78 -18.89 -4.69
N ILE A 377 17.58 -20.20 -4.87
CA ILE A 377 16.99 -21.07 -3.87
C ILE A 377 17.89 -21.21 -2.64
N ARG A 378 19.21 -21.37 -2.85
CA ARG A 378 20.21 -21.38 -1.77
C ARG A 378 20.14 -20.08 -0.95
N PHE A 379 20.09 -18.92 -1.62
CA PHE A 379 19.95 -17.62 -0.97
C PHE A 379 18.66 -17.53 -0.13
N ILE A 380 17.53 -17.98 -0.67
CA ILE A 380 16.25 -17.95 0.07
C ILE A 380 16.34 -18.83 1.32
N MET A 381 16.88 -20.05 1.19
CA MET A 381 17.04 -20.98 2.30
C MET A 381 18.00 -20.43 3.37
N SER A 382 19.10 -19.79 2.99
CA SER A 382 20.08 -19.25 3.95
C SER A 382 19.55 -18.06 4.77
N ARG A 383 18.46 -17.44 4.34
CA ARG A 383 17.80 -16.33 5.06
C ARG A 383 16.67 -16.79 6.00
N GLN A 384 16.28 -18.06 5.96
CA GLN A 384 15.24 -18.60 6.81
C GLN A 384 15.70 -18.62 8.28
N GLN A 385 14.84 -18.16 9.18
CA GLN A 385 15.08 -18.17 10.62
C GLN A 385 14.76 -19.53 11.23
N SER A 386 15.27 -19.80 12.44
CA SER A 386 15.06 -21.08 13.13
C SER A 386 13.59 -21.40 13.41
N ASN A 387 12.74 -20.39 13.55
CA ASN A 387 11.29 -20.54 13.70
C ASN A 387 10.54 -20.79 12.38
N GLY A 388 11.24 -20.75 11.23
CA GLY A 388 10.67 -20.92 9.88
C GLY A 388 10.35 -19.63 9.13
N GLU A 389 10.43 -18.46 9.77
CA GLU A 389 10.10 -17.18 9.12
C GLU A 389 11.24 -16.63 8.25
N TRP A 390 10.91 -15.62 7.44
CA TRP A 390 11.89 -14.70 6.87
C TRP A 390 11.70 -13.31 7.49
N LEU A 391 12.81 -12.61 7.76
CA LEU A 391 12.77 -11.28 8.35
C LEU A 391 12.28 -10.23 7.34
N ALA A 392 11.70 -9.14 7.85
CA ALA A 392 11.33 -8.02 7.01
C ALA A 392 12.60 -7.31 6.51
N GLU A 393 12.62 -6.95 5.23
CA GLU A 393 13.72 -6.23 4.59
C GLU A 393 13.23 -4.85 4.10
N SER A 394 13.53 -4.45 2.86
CA SER A 394 13.01 -3.21 2.28
C SER A 394 11.58 -3.37 1.76
N ILE A 395 10.86 -2.26 1.66
CA ILE A 395 9.49 -2.19 1.16
C ILE A 395 9.37 -2.83 -0.23
N GLU A 396 8.29 -3.57 -0.45
CA GLU A 396 8.17 -4.45 -1.63
C GLU A 396 7.31 -3.84 -2.74
N CYS A 397 6.43 -2.91 -2.39
CA CYS A 397 5.37 -2.46 -3.29
C CYS A 397 5.30 -0.96 -3.49
N VAL A 398 4.65 -0.60 -4.59
CA VAL A 398 4.51 0.77 -5.08
C VAL A 398 3.11 0.96 -5.65
N PHE A 399 2.58 2.17 -5.58
CA PHE A 399 1.48 2.62 -6.43
C PHE A 399 1.83 3.99 -7.02
N ASN A 400 1.36 4.21 -8.25
CA ASN A 400 1.55 5.46 -8.99
C ASN A 400 3.02 5.93 -9.09
N LYS A 401 3.95 4.97 -9.18
CA LYS A 401 5.41 5.15 -9.32
C LYS A 401 6.16 5.68 -8.08
N SER A 402 5.54 6.55 -7.30
CA SER A 402 6.25 7.37 -6.29
C SER A 402 5.84 7.10 -4.86
N CYS A 403 4.82 6.28 -4.61
CA CYS A 403 4.37 6.00 -3.25
C CYS A 403 4.49 4.52 -2.93
N MET A 404 5.23 4.23 -1.86
CA MET A 404 5.53 2.87 -1.46
C MET A 404 4.57 2.39 -0.37
N ILE A 405 4.28 1.10 -0.39
CA ILE A 405 3.34 0.42 0.50
C ILE A 405 3.91 -0.94 0.90
N THR A 406 3.74 -1.33 2.16
CA THR A 406 4.28 -2.59 2.70
C THR A 406 3.35 -3.76 2.41
N TYR A 407 3.93 -4.92 2.09
CA TYR A 407 3.21 -6.19 2.03
C TYR A 407 3.94 -7.25 2.87
N PRO A 408 3.81 -7.23 4.21
CA PRO A 408 4.58 -8.06 5.13
C PRO A 408 4.46 -9.56 4.90
N ASN A 409 3.34 -10.03 4.32
CA ASN A 409 3.13 -11.44 4.04
C ASN A 409 3.92 -11.92 2.82
N TYR A 410 4.48 -11.02 1.99
CA TYR A 410 5.26 -11.39 0.80
C TYR A 410 6.53 -12.16 1.15
N LYS A 411 7.18 -11.81 2.26
CA LYS A 411 8.36 -12.52 2.78
C LYS A 411 8.08 -13.96 3.20
N SER A 412 6.81 -14.35 3.40
CA SER A 412 6.42 -15.74 3.63
C SER A 412 5.90 -16.38 2.35
N ILE A 413 4.94 -15.73 1.68
CA ILE A 413 4.21 -16.29 0.54
C ILE A 413 5.14 -16.62 -0.63
N PHE A 414 6.00 -15.68 -1.04
CA PHE A 414 6.82 -15.88 -2.23
C PHE A 414 7.98 -16.85 -2.03
N PRO A 415 8.72 -16.82 -0.90
CA PRO A 415 9.70 -17.86 -0.58
C PRO A 415 9.10 -19.26 -0.55
N ILE A 416 7.96 -19.45 0.15
CA ILE A 416 7.27 -20.75 0.20
C ILE A 416 6.88 -21.20 -1.21
N LYS A 417 6.29 -20.31 -2.03
CA LYS A 417 5.92 -20.62 -3.42
C LYS A 417 7.14 -21.01 -4.26
N ALA A 418 8.24 -20.26 -4.18
CA ALA A 418 9.46 -20.50 -4.94
C ALA A 418 10.12 -21.82 -4.55
N LEU A 419 10.28 -22.08 -3.26
CA LEU A 419 10.86 -23.31 -2.72
C LEU A 419 10.04 -24.55 -3.11
N GLY A 420 8.72 -24.48 -2.93
CA GLY A 420 7.81 -25.57 -3.30
C GLY A 420 7.77 -25.83 -4.81
N LEU A 421 7.79 -24.77 -5.63
CA LEU A 421 7.82 -24.91 -7.09
C LEU A 421 9.15 -25.54 -7.55
N PHE A 422 10.27 -25.13 -6.96
CA PHE A 422 11.58 -25.69 -7.26
C PHE A 422 11.63 -27.19 -6.95
N ALA A 423 11.23 -27.58 -5.73
CA ALA A 423 11.19 -28.98 -5.32
C ALA A 423 10.31 -29.84 -6.25
N LYS A 424 9.22 -29.28 -6.78
CA LYS A 424 8.33 -29.95 -7.73
C LYS A 424 8.94 -30.08 -9.12
N LYS A 425 9.60 -29.03 -9.65
CA LYS A 425 10.12 -29.01 -11.03
C LYS A 425 11.49 -29.69 -11.16
N TYR A 426 12.29 -29.68 -10.10
CA TYR A 426 13.67 -30.16 -10.10
C TYR A 426 13.92 -31.12 -8.92
N PRO A 427 13.22 -32.27 -8.85
CA PRO A 427 13.31 -33.18 -7.70
C PRO A 427 14.69 -33.82 -7.53
N ASP A 428 15.49 -33.88 -8.59
CA ASP A 428 16.83 -34.47 -8.59
C ASP A 428 17.95 -33.44 -8.27
N GLU A 429 17.62 -32.15 -8.18
CA GLU A 429 18.59 -31.10 -7.91
C GLU A 429 18.82 -30.92 -6.41
N VAL A 430 20.09 -31.03 -5.99
CA VAL A 430 20.50 -30.81 -4.60
C VAL A 430 20.98 -29.37 -4.42
N ILE A 431 20.57 -28.75 -3.31
CA ILE A 431 21.02 -27.43 -2.87
C ILE A 431 21.93 -27.62 -1.65
N ASN A 432 23.21 -27.36 -1.81
CA ASN A 432 24.15 -27.35 -0.69
C ASN A 432 24.25 -25.92 -0.13
N LEU A 433 23.95 -25.74 1.16
CA LEU A 433 24.07 -24.43 1.84
C LEU A 433 25.53 -24.05 2.16
N GLU A 434 26.44 -25.02 2.14
CA GLU A 434 27.87 -24.83 2.46
C GLU A 434 28.76 -24.69 1.21
N GLU A 435 28.21 -24.78 0.01
CA GLU A 435 28.95 -24.51 -1.23
C GLU A 435 29.22 -23.00 -1.36
N GLU A 436 30.49 -22.61 -1.28
CA GLU A 436 30.99 -21.32 -1.76
C GLU A 436 31.03 -21.34 -3.30
N ASP A 437 30.54 -20.27 -3.93
CA ASP A 437 30.55 -20.09 -5.40
C ASP A 437 31.95 -19.77 -5.97
#